data_AF-A0A1F3QSK0-F1
#
_entry.id   AF-A0A1F3QSK0-F1
#
_cell.length_a   1.000
_cell.length_b   1.000
_cell.length_c   1.000
_cell.angle_alpha   90.00
_cell.angle_beta   90.00
_cell.angle_gamma   90.00
#
_symmetry.space_group_name_H-M   'P 1'
#
loop_
_entity.id
_entity.type
_entity.pdbx_description
1 polymer ?
#
loop_
_entity_poly.entity_id
_entity_poly.type
_entity_poly.pdbx_seq_one_letter_code
_entity_poly.pdbx_strand_id
1 'polypeptide(L)'
;IARAHNLTETLNDVTAHAEMQAFTSAANYLGGKYLNECTLYVTIEPCVMCAGASYWTQIGKVVFGAYDAKRGFSLIEDHLMHPKTKTLGGIYKKECGELMKKFFAKKRS
;
A
#
# COMPACT_ATOMS: atom_id res chain seq x y z
N ILE A 1 -8.45 -9.71 -7.35
CA ILE A 1 -9.23 -10.42 -6.30
C ILE A 1 -9.74 -9.49 -5.20
N ALA A 2 -9.07 -8.38 -4.90
CA ALA A 2 -9.57 -7.35 -3.99
C ALA A 2 -9.33 -5.94 -4.57
N ARG A 3 -10.13 -4.96 -4.13
CA ARG A 3 -9.96 -3.54 -4.41
C ARG A 3 -10.32 -2.75 -3.16
N ALA A 4 -9.51 -1.76 -2.82
CA ALA A 4 -9.74 -0.91 -1.66
C ALA A 4 -9.15 0.48 -1.87
N HIS A 5 -9.53 1.43 -1.01
CA HIS A 5 -9.01 2.78 -0.94
C HIS A 5 -8.88 3.19 0.53
N ASN A 6 -8.24 4.34 0.80
CA ASN A 6 -8.06 4.83 2.15
C ASN A 6 -9.41 5.18 2.80
N LEU A 7 -9.67 4.60 3.97
CA LEU A 7 -10.92 4.76 4.72
C LEU A 7 -10.70 5.35 6.12
N THR A 8 -9.50 5.86 6.43
CA THR A 8 -9.13 6.38 7.76
C THR A 8 -10.16 7.31 8.37
N GLU A 9 -10.60 8.32 7.61
CA GLU A 9 -11.59 9.29 8.08
C GLU A 9 -13.00 8.67 8.16
N THR A 10 -13.36 7.85 7.17
CA THR A 10 -14.69 7.21 7.09
C THR A 10 -14.94 6.25 8.25
N LEU A 11 -13.92 5.52 8.68
CA LEU A 11 -14.00 4.52 9.74
C LEU A 11 -13.47 5.03 11.09
N ASN A 12 -12.95 6.27 11.14
CA ASN A 12 -12.23 6.81 12.28
C ASN A 12 -11.14 5.84 12.81
N ASP A 13 -10.39 5.25 11.87
CA ASP A 13 -9.40 4.20 12.13
C ASP A 13 -8.11 4.51 11.37
N VAL A 14 -7.05 4.86 12.11
CA VAL A 14 -5.74 5.19 11.56
C VAL A 14 -5.09 4.05 10.77
N THR A 15 -5.54 2.81 10.98
CA THR A 15 -5.03 1.62 10.28
C THR A 15 -5.78 1.32 8.98
N ALA A 16 -6.89 2.00 8.70
CA ALA A 16 -7.76 1.75 7.54
C ALA A 16 -7.20 2.28 6.21
N HIS A 17 -5.92 2.02 5.96
CA HIS A 17 -5.22 2.28 4.70
C HIS A 17 -5.68 1.33 3.59
N ALA A 18 -5.55 1.77 2.34
CA ALA A 18 -5.98 0.99 1.17
C ALA A 18 -5.34 -0.42 1.15
N GLU A 19 -4.06 -0.53 1.47
CA GLU A 19 -3.28 -1.77 1.48
C GLU A 19 -3.80 -2.74 2.55
N MET A 20 -4.06 -2.23 3.76
CA MET A 20 -4.58 -3.03 4.88
C MET A 20 -5.94 -3.63 4.53
N GLN A 21 -6.83 -2.81 3.99
CA GLN A 21 -8.15 -3.25 3.55
C GLN A 21 -8.06 -4.25 2.39
N ALA A 22 -7.14 -4.03 1.44
CA ALA A 22 -6.91 -4.93 0.32
C ALA A 22 -6.37 -6.30 0.77
N PHE A 23 -5.45 -6.33 1.74
CA PHE A 23 -4.91 -7.58 2.29
C PHE A 23 -6.00 -8.41 2.96
N THR A 24 -6.78 -7.81 3.86
CA THR A 24 -7.89 -8.49 4.55
C THR A 24 -8.92 -9.02 3.53
N SER A 25 -9.31 -8.18 2.57
CA SER A 25 -10.27 -8.57 1.53
C SER A 25 -9.74 -9.72 0.65
N ALA A 26 -8.46 -9.68 0.25
CA ALA A 26 -7.84 -10.72 -0.56
C ALA A 26 -7.71 -12.04 0.20
N ALA A 27 -7.29 -11.99 1.46
CA ALA A 27 -7.17 -13.17 2.32
C ALA A 27 -8.52 -13.86 2.53
N ASN A 28 -9.58 -13.08 2.79
CA ASN A 28 -10.94 -13.59 2.91
C ASN A 28 -11.43 -14.22 1.60
N TYR A 29 -11.15 -13.59 0.45
CA TYR A 29 -11.51 -14.15 -0.85
C TYR A 29 -10.83 -15.49 -1.14
N LEU A 30 -9.57 -15.64 -0.75
CA LEU A 30 -8.79 -16.88 -0.97
C LEU A 30 -9.05 -17.95 0.11
N GLY A 31 -9.74 -17.60 1.21
CA GLY A 31 -9.90 -18.49 2.37
C GLY A 31 -8.58 -18.78 3.09
N GLY A 32 -7.58 -17.92 2.95
CA GLY A 32 -6.22 -18.15 3.43
C GLY A 32 -5.50 -16.85 3.77
N LYS A 33 -4.65 -16.89 4.80
CA LYS A 33 -3.95 -15.69 5.33
C LYS A 33 -2.69 -15.28 4.55
N TYR A 34 -2.19 -16.13 3.67
CA TYR A 34 -0.97 -15.87 2.90
C TYR A 34 -1.30 -15.49 1.46
N LEU A 35 -0.59 -14.48 0.96
CA LEU A 35 -0.81 -13.84 -0.34
C LEU A 35 0.43 -13.99 -1.25
N ASN A 36 1.19 -15.07 -1.10
CA ASN A 36 2.46 -15.33 -1.77
C ASN A 36 2.39 -15.35 -3.30
N GLU A 37 1.22 -15.65 -3.88
CA GLU A 37 0.99 -15.62 -5.33
C GLU A 37 0.31 -14.32 -5.81
N CYS A 38 0.04 -13.38 -4.90
CA CYS A 38 -0.62 -12.13 -5.22
C CYS A 38 0.38 -11.00 -5.51
N THR A 39 -0.06 -10.07 -6.34
CA THR A 39 0.60 -8.78 -6.56
C THR A 39 -0.31 -7.66 -6.06
N LEU A 40 0.17 -6.85 -5.11
CA LEU A 40 -0.49 -5.61 -4.72
C LEU A 40 -0.08 -4.50 -5.67
N TYR A 41 -1.07 -3.74 -6.15
CA TYR A 41 -0.87 -2.48 -6.85
C TYR A 41 -1.41 -1.34 -5.99
N VAL A 42 -0.57 -0.35 -5.70
CA VAL A 42 -0.94 0.81 -4.88
C VAL A 42 -0.42 2.10 -5.51
N THR A 43 -1.18 3.19 -5.45
CA THR A 43 -0.83 4.42 -6.16
C THR A 43 0.36 5.14 -5.53
N ILE A 44 0.46 5.10 -4.20
CA ILE A 44 1.55 5.70 -3.43
C ILE A 44 2.33 4.59 -2.74
N GLU A 45 3.63 4.81 -2.58
CA GLU A 45 4.50 3.94 -1.80
C GLU A 45 3.90 3.64 -0.42
N PRO A 46 3.80 2.35 -0.03
CA PRO A 46 3.29 1.97 1.28
C PRO A 46 4.06 2.63 2.41
N CYS A 47 3.35 3.01 3.47
CA CYS A 47 4.00 3.43 4.70
C CYS A 47 4.58 2.24 5.47
N VAL A 48 5.34 2.51 6.53
CA VAL A 48 5.92 1.49 7.42
C VAL A 48 4.92 0.46 7.94
N MET A 49 3.70 0.89 8.28
CA MET A 49 2.63 0.00 8.74
C MET A 49 2.21 -0.98 7.64
N CYS A 50 1.98 -0.48 6.43
CA CYS A 50 1.52 -1.30 5.31
C CYS A 50 2.65 -2.19 4.77
N ALA A 51 3.88 -1.71 4.78
CA ALA A 51 5.06 -2.51 4.47
C ALA A 51 5.26 -3.63 5.48
N GLY A 52 5.15 -3.36 6.78
CA GLY A 52 5.20 -4.39 7.83
C GLY A 52 4.05 -5.39 7.72
N ALA A 53 2.83 -4.96 7.39
CA ALA A 53 1.72 -5.87 7.13
C ALA A 53 1.96 -6.76 5.90
N SER A 54 2.63 -6.23 4.86
CA SER A 54 3.02 -6.99 3.67
C SER A 54 3.97 -8.15 4.01
N TYR A 55 4.80 -8.00 5.05
CA TYR A 55 5.64 -9.08 5.57
C TYR A 55 4.80 -10.26 6.07
N TRP A 56 3.81 -9.98 6.93
CA TRP A 56 2.99 -11.01 7.58
C TRP A 56 2.03 -11.71 6.63
N THR A 57 1.50 -10.96 5.66
CA THR A 57 0.69 -11.53 4.56
C THR A 57 1.55 -12.32 3.57
N GLN A 58 2.88 -12.22 3.66
CA GLN A 58 3.84 -12.83 2.75
C GLN A 58 3.55 -12.53 1.29
N ILE A 59 3.14 -11.30 0.97
CA ILE A 59 2.71 -10.99 -0.39
C ILE A 59 3.85 -11.19 -1.39
N GLY A 60 3.55 -11.78 -2.55
CA GLY A 60 4.56 -12.11 -3.55
C GLY A 60 5.24 -10.88 -4.16
N LYS A 61 4.45 -9.85 -4.46
CA LYS A 61 4.94 -8.62 -5.09
C LYS A 61 4.15 -7.38 -4.66
N VAL A 62 4.85 -6.27 -4.45
CA VAL A 62 4.28 -4.94 -4.24
C VAL A 62 4.73 -4.04 -5.38
N VAL A 63 3.77 -3.49 -6.12
CA VAL A 63 3.97 -2.51 -7.19
C VAL A 63 3.37 -1.19 -6.75
N PHE A 64 4.15 -0.12 -6.77
CA PHE A 64 3.66 1.21 -6.41
C PHE A 64 4.02 2.30 -7.42
N GLY A 65 3.22 3.36 -7.42
CA GLY A 65 3.38 4.44 -8.37
C GLY A 65 4.34 5.53 -7.91
N ALA A 66 3.84 6.48 -7.12
CA ALA A 66 4.67 7.57 -6.62
C ALA A 66 5.31 7.24 -5.27
N TYR A 67 6.56 7.68 -5.10
CA TYR A 67 7.26 7.60 -3.82
C TYR A 67 6.66 8.59 -2.81
N ASP A 68 6.62 8.20 -1.54
CA ASP A 68 6.20 9.07 -0.44
C ASP A 68 7.43 9.59 0.32
N ALA A 69 7.80 10.84 0.03
CA ALA A 69 8.96 11.50 0.61
C ALA A 69 8.86 11.76 2.13
N LYS A 70 7.71 11.51 2.76
CA LYS A 70 7.51 11.74 4.20
C LYS A 70 7.26 10.47 4.99
N ARG A 71 6.58 9.49 4.39
CA ARG A 71 6.08 8.31 5.11
C ARG A 71 6.37 6.99 4.40
N GLY A 72 7.00 7.03 3.22
CA GLY A 72 7.33 5.83 2.46
C GLY A 72 8.26 4.90 3.23
N PHE A 73 8.06 3.59 3.06
CA PHE A 73 8.89 2.60 3.74
C PHE A 73 10.37 2.68 3.33
N SER A 74 10.69 3.20 2.13
CA SER A 74 12.06 3.40 1.66
C SER A 74 12.87 4.42 2.46
N LEU A 75 12.21 5.19 3.34
CA LEU A 75 12.87 6.11 4.26
C LEU A 75 13.47 5.42 5.49
N ILE A 76 13.11 4.15 5.74
CA ILE A 76 13.59 3.34 6.86
C ILE A 76 14.58 2.30 6.34
N GLU A 77 15.58 1.96 7.16
CA GLU A 77 16.59 0.94 6.85
C GLU A 77 15.99 -0.45 6.57
N ASP A 78 16.83 -1.33 6.02
CA ASP A 78 16.43 -2.54 5.30
C ASP A 78 15.66 -3.57 6.17
N HIS A 79 14.85 -4.42 5.51
CA HIS A 79 14.09 -5.57 6.06
C HIS A 79 12.65 -5.37 6.59
N LEU A 80 11.94 -4.29 6.25
CA LEU A 80 10.50 -4.16 6.61
C LEU A 80 9.59 -5.18 5.91
N MET A 81 9.95 -5.60 4.69
CA MET A 81 9.18 -6.55 3.90
C MET A 81 9.80 -7.95 3.96
N HIS A 82 8.99 -8.98 3.68
CA HIS A 82 9.47 -10.35 3.69
C HIS A 82 10.55 -10.52 2.60
N PRO A 83 11.66 -11.26 2.83
CA PRO A 83 12.78 -11.36 1.87
C PRO A 83 12.39 -11.89 0.49
N LYS A 84 11.30 -12.64 0.40
CA LYS A 84 10.75 -13.17 -0.87
C LYS A 84 9.83 -12.17 -1.59
N THR A 85 9.38 -11.11 -0.93
CA THR A 85 8.51 -10.09 -1.51
C THR A 85 9.30 -9.22 -2.48
N LYS A 86 8.85 -9.18 -3.74
CA LYS A 86 9.47 -8.33 -4.76
C LYS A 86 8.82 -6.95 -4.72
N THR A 87 9.62 -5.89 -4.81
CA THR A 87 9.13 -4.51 -4.86
C THR A 87 9.45 -3.88 -6.22
N LEU A 88 8.50 -3.12 -6.77
CA LEU A 88 8.69 -2.33 -7.98
C LEU A 88 7.99 -0.98 -7.84
N GLY A 89 8.79 0.09 -7.71
CA GLY A 89 8.31 1.47 -7.62
C GLY A 89 8.36 2.22 -8.95
N GLY A 90 7.64 3.33 -9.03
CA GLY A 90 7.76 4.29 -10.14
C GLY A 90 6.77 4.10 -11.29
N ILE A 91 5.82 3.16 -11.18
CA ILE A 91 4.86 2.86 -12.25
C ILE A 91 3.76 3.94 -12.30
N TYR A 92 3.64 4.70 -13.38
CA TYR A 92 2.78 5.90 -13.43
C TYR A 92 3.09 6.92 -12.31
N LYS A 93 4.37 7.07 -11.96
CA LYS A 93 4.83 7.97 -10.88
C LYS A 93 4.25 9.38 -10.97
N LYS A 94 4.17 9.94 -12.18
CA LYS A 94 3.69 11.31 -12.40
C LYS A 94 2.20 11.41 -12.08
N GLU A 95 1.40 10.53 -12.67
CA GLU A 95 -0.05 10.50 -12.56
C GLU A 95 -0.49 10.22 -11.12
N CYS A 96 0.12 9.21 -10.47
CA CYS A 96 -0.17 8.89 -9.08
C CYS A 96 0.20 10.04 -8.13
N GLY A 97 1.34 10.70 -8.35
CA GLY A 97 1.75 11.86 -7.55
C GLY A 97 0.84 13.08 -7.76
N GLU A 98 0.38 13.30 -8.99
CA GLU A 98 -0.55 14.38 -9.32
C GLU A 98 -1.92 14.19 -8.65
N LEU A 99 -2.44 12.96 -8.58
CA LEU A 99 -3.69 12.67 -7.87
C LEU A 99 -3.64 13.11 -6.41
N MET A 100 -2.55 12.78 -5.71
CA MET A 100 -2.36 13.16 -4.31
C MET A 100 -2.24 14.68 -4.14
N LYS A 101 -1.49 15.35 -5.02
CA LYS A 101 -1.37 16.82 -5.02
C LYS A 101 -2.72 17.50 -5.23
N LYS A 102 -3.51 17.04 -6.22
CA LYS A 102 -4.84 17.58 -6.53
C LYS A 102 -5.82 17.42 -5.36
N PHE A 103 -5.80 16.27 -4.69
CA PHE A 103 -6.63 16.02 -3.50
C PHE A 103 -6.34 17.03 -2.38
N PHE A 104 -5.07 17.20 -2.01
CA PHE A 104 -4.71 18.14 -0.95
C PHE A 104 -4.84 19.61 -1.35
N ALA A 105 -4.68 19.95 -2.63
CA ALA A 105 -4.99 21.30 -3.11
C ALA A 105 -6.47 21.63 -2.89
N LYS A 106 -7.38 20.70 -3.25
CA LYS A 106 -8.82 20.86 -3.06
C LYS A 106 -9.26 20.94 -1.58
N LYS A 107 -8.52 20.35 -0.65
CA LYS A 107 -8.80 20.45 0.79
C LYS A 107 -8.31 21.75 1.44
N ARG A 108 -7.37 22.47 0.79
CA ARG A 108 -6.81 23.73 1.29
C ARG A 108 -7.54 24.97 0.73
N SER A 109 -8.32 24.79 -0.33
CA SER A 109 -9.25 25.77 -0.90
C SER A 109 -10.59 25.68 -0.20
#